data_AF-A0A2A4RHN1-F1
#
_entry.id   AF-A0A2A4RHN1-F1
#
_cell.length_a   1.000
_cell.length_b   1.000
_cell.length_c   1.000
_cell.angle_alpha   90.00
_cell.angle_beta   90.00
_cell.angle_gamma   90.00
#
_symmetry.space_group_name_H-M   'P 1'
#
loop_
_entity.id
_entity.type
_entity.pdbx_description
1 polymer ?
#
loop_
_entity_poly.entity_id
_entity_poly.type
_entity_poly.pdbx_seq_one_letter_code
_entity_poly.pdbx_strand_id
1 'polypeptide(L)'
;MLMSVAGSTLCAHGGVCSVTPTALGGFDTSGFSYGIDVVGTIAYVADADSLKIIDVSDSTNPVLLGEIGTDATAYSVSVVGSIAYVADGLAGVRAIDVNDPTNPILLSVFDTPGEAVAIVVVGTVAYVADLEFGLAMIDVSDPANPVLFGVYNSPGLAAGLSVVGTTVYIGDGAEGIVIVDAIDPANPVLLGAMDTPGFSSELIAVGTNLFVADFLSLLIVDVSDPALPVVTGTIATPGQLQAIDVVDGIAYVGDGGSGMRVIDVSEPTMPTLLGVFNEPEGGAFDIAVVGSVAYLADNNHGLTVIDVQADVCVADMNGDCFLNFFDVSAFLSAFATMDLAADINGDGVFNFFDVSAFLSAFGAGCP
;
A
#
# COMPACT_ATOMS: atom_id res chain seq x y z
N MET A 1 44.66 -13.77 -1.13
CA MET A 1 43.92 -13.35 0.08
C MET A 1 42.77 -12.51 -0.44
N LEU A 2 41.65 -13.18 -0.73
CA LEU A 2 40.47 -12.55 -1.30
C LEU A 2 39.72 -11.89 -0.13
N MET A 3 39.61 -10.57 -0.16
CA MET A 3 38.71 -9.84 0.74
C MET A 3 37.28 -10.15 0.30
N SER A 4 36.55 -10.79 1.21
CA SER A 4 35.09 -10.87 1.21
C SER A 4 34.56 -9.45 1.35
N VAL A 5 33.89 -8.93 0.32
CA VAL A 5 33.04 -7.76 0.44
C VAL A 5 31.79 -8.25 1.16
N ALA A 6 31.72 -8.04 2.47
CA ALA A 6 30.48 -8.20 3.22
C ALA A 6 29.47 -7.17 2.67
N GLY A 7 28.24 -7.61 2.44
CA GLY A 7 27.18 -6.82 1.85
C GLY A 7 27.00 -5.51 2.60
N SER A 8 27.07 -4.41 1.86
CA SER A 8 26.59 -3.11 2.27
C SER A 8 25.07 -3.20 2.37
N THR A 9 24.56 -3.30 3.58
CA THR A 9 23.16 -2.93 3.87
C THR A 9 23.14 -1.41 3.76
N LEU A 10 22.65 -0.88 2.63
CA LEU A 10 22.38 0.55 2.49
C LEU A 10 21.14 0.87 3.33
N CYS A 11 21.09 2.04 3.99
CA CYS A 11 19.82 2.52 4.52
C CYS A 11 18.88 2.90 3.37
N ALA A 12 17.62 3.04 3.75
CA ALA A 12 16.64 3.78 3.01
C ALA A 12 17.04 5.24 2.77
N HIS A 13 16.55 5.78 1.65
CA HIS A 13 16.46 7.21 1.44
C HIS A 13 15.82 7.91 2.66
N GLY A 14 16.43 8.99 3.14
CA GLY A 14 15.88 9.79 4.24
C GLY A 14 16.32 9.43 5.66
N GLY A 15 17.33 8.57 5.84
CA GLY A 15 17.95 8.29 7.15
C GLY A 15 17.11 7.38 8.06
N VAL A 16 16.16 6.63 7.46
CA VAL A 16 15.40 5.58 8.14
C VAL A 16 16.29 4.33 8.25
N CYS A 17 16.66 3.98 9.47
CA CYS A 17 17.52 2.83 9.73
C CYS A 17 16.73 1.57 10.08
N SER A 18 15.61 1.75 10.76
CA SER A 18 14.69 0.67 11.12
C SER A 18 13.28 1.22 11.33
N VAL A 19 12.32 0.30 11.34
CA VAL A 19 10.98 0.58 11.83
C VAL A 19 10.68 -0.50 12.86
N THR A 20 10.14 -0.10 14.01
CA THR A 20 9.66 -1.02 15.03
C THR A 20 8.13 -0.97 15.05
N PRO A 21 7.41 -1.70 14.17
CA PRO A 21 5.96 -1.69 14.18
C PRO A 21 5.40 -2.12 15.53
N THR A 22 4.45 -1.36 16.07
CA THR A 22 3.78 -1.72 17.33
C THR A 22 2.27 -1.59 17.22
N ALA A 23 1.54 -2.54 17.83
CA ALA A 23 0.09 -2.47 17.88
C ALA A 23 -0.35 -1.28 18.74
N LEU A 24 -1.17 -0.40 18.17
CA LEU A 24 -1.82 0.70 18.89
C LEU A 24 -3.18 0.27 19.45
N GLY A 25 -3.97 -0.40 18.62
CA GLY A 25 -5.34 -0.79 18.91
C GLY A 25 -5.92 -1.64 17.79
N GLY A 26 -7.23 -1.86 17.84
CA GLY A 26 -7.94 -2.61 16.82
C GLY A 26 -9.44 -2.66 17.08
N PHE A 27 -10.19 -3.16 16.11
CA PHE A 27 -11.62 -3.38 16.20
C PHE A 27 -11.97 -4.74 15.63
N ASP A 28 -12.45 -5.64 16.48
CA ASP A 28 -12.96 -6.96 16.09
C ASP A 28 -14.30 -6.79 15.35
N THR A 29 -14.27 -7.02 14.04
CA THR A 29 -15.44 -6.93 13.16
C THR A 29 -16.37 -8.14 13.29
N SER A 30 -15.94 -9.21 13.97
CA SER A 30 -16.57 -10.53 14.05
C SER A 30 -16.70 -11.27 12.71
N GLY A 31 -16.11 -10.73 11.65
CA GLY A 31 -16.12 -11.25 10.27
C GLY A 31 -14.72 -11.32 9.68
N PHE A 32 -14.63 -11.77 8.42
CA PHE A 32 -13.37 -11.79 7.67
C PHE A 32 -13.19 -10.46 6.94
N SER A 33 -12.26 -9.64 7.41
CA SER A 33 -11.90 -8.39 6.74
C SER A 33 -10.94 -8.65 5.57
N TYR A 34 -11.32 -8.16 4.38
CA TYR A 34 -10.57 -8.35 3.13
C TYR A 34 -9.94 -7.05 2.66
N GLY A 35 -10.74 -6.02 2.40
CA GLY A 35 -10.29 -4.74 1.84
C GLY A 35 -10.49 -3.58 2.80
N ILE A 36 -9.64 -2.55 2.69
CA ILE A 36 -9.72 -1.34 3.51
C ILE A 36 -9.40 -0.07 2.69
N ASP A 37 -10.17 0.98 2.93
CA ASP A 37 -9.85 2.33 2.46
C ASP A 37 -10.00 3.32 3.62
N VAL A 38 -9.05 4.26 3.75
CA VAL A 38 -9.02 5.21 4.87
C VAL A 38 -9.09 6.63 4.34
N VAL A 39 -10.22 7.31 4.61
CA VAL A 39 -10.44 8.70 4.23
C VAL A 39 -10.45 9.58 5.47
N GLY A 40 -9.37 10.35 5.65
CA GLY A 40 -9.20 11.21 6.82
C GLY A 40 -9.09 10.39 8.10
N THR A 41 -10.15 10.39 8.92
CA THR A 41 -10.21 9.66 10.19
C THR A 41 -11.22 8.51 10.17
N ILE A 42 -11.68 8.10 8.99
CA ILE A 42 -12.66 7.03 8.84
C ILE A 42 -12.05 5.91 8.01
N ALA A 43 -12.06 4.70 8.56
CA ALA A 43 -11.73 3.47 7.86
C ALA A 43 -13.01 2.80 7.36
N TYR A 44 -13.01 2.42 6.09
CA TYR A 44 -14.06 1.67 5.42
C TYR A 44 -13.51 0.27 5.19
N VAL A 45 -14.12 -0.74 5.81
CA VAL A 45 -13.62 -2.12 5.80
C VAL A 45 -14.63 -3.03 5.12
N ALA A 46 -14.22 -3.65 4.02
CA ALA A 46 -14.94 -4.73 3.36
C ALA A 46 -14.79 -5.99 4.22
N ASP A 47 -15.86 -6.36 4.93
CA ASP A 47 -15.84 -7.38 5.99
C ASP A 47 -16.89 -8.45 5.72
N ALA A 48 -16.45 -9.49 4.99
CA ALA A 48 -17.26 -10.63 4.57
C ALA A 48 -18.61 -10.24 3.95
N ASP A 49 -19.70 -10.23 4.73
CA ASP A 49 -21.06 -9.92 4.29
C ASP A 49 -21.48 -8.47 4.57
N SER A 50 -20.52 -7.55 4.78
CA SER A 50 -20.79 -6.15 5.09
C SER A 50 -19.69 -5.17 4.66
N LEU A 51 -20.07 -3.90 4.57
CA LEU A 51 -19.14 -2.78 4.68
C LEU A 51 -19.26 -2.19 6.09
N LYS A 52 -18.16 -2.18 6.83
CA LYS A 52 -18.06 -1.53 8.15
C LYS A 52 -17.40 -0.16 8.03
N ILE A 53 -17.95 0.82 8.74
CA ILE A 53 -17.46 2.20 8.75
C ILE A 53 -17.00 2.52 10.17
N ILE A 54 -15.71 2.73 10.35
CA ILE A 54 -15.04 2.78 11.67
C ILE A 54 -14.33 4.13 11.81
N ASP A 55 -14.60 4.82 12.91
CA ASP A 55 -13.83 6.00 13.32
C ASP A 55 -12.48 5.55 13.87
N VAL A 56 -11.41 6.03 13.26
CA VAL A 56 -10.01 5.77 13.62
C VAL A 56 -9.27 7.04 14.08
N SER A 57 -10.01 8.10 14.44
CA SER A 57 -9.42 9.34 14.97
C SER A 57 -8.64 9.13 16.27
N ASP A 58 -9.02 8.14 17.08
CA ASP A 58 -8.21 7.59 18.16
C ASP A 58 -7.70 6.21 17.76
N SER A 59 -6.46 6.15 17.27
CA SER A 59 -5.80 4.92 16.80
C SER A 59 -5.68 3.84 17.89
N THR A 60 -5.85 4.18 19.16
CA THR A 60 -5.81 3.23 20.28
C THR A 60 -7.18 2.63 20.62
N ASN A 61 -8.26 3.27 20.17
CA ASN A 61 -9.62 2.83 20.43
C ASN A 61 -10.54 3.16 19.24
N PRO A 62 -10.42 2.41 18.12
CA PRO A 62 -11.33 2.57 16.98
C PRO A 62 -12.79 2.26 17.35
N VAL A 63 -13.74 2.94 16.72
CA VAL A 63 -15.17 2.83 17.05
C VAL A 63 -16.02 2.64 15.80
N LEU A 64 -16.83 1.59 15.76
CA LEU A 64 -17.82 1.39 14.69
C LEU A 64 -18.86 2.53 14.68
N LEU A 65 -18.97 3.23 13.57
CA LEU A 65 -19.95 4.27 13.31
C LEU A 65 -21.22 3.69 12.69
N GLY A 66 -21.06 2.83 11.69
CA GLY A 66 -22.15 2.26 10.91
C GLY A 66 -21.74 1.02 10.14
N GLU A 67 -22.73 0.30 9.65
CA GLU A 67 -22.56 -0.93 8.89
C GLU A 67 -23.69 -1.04 7.86
N ILE A 68 -23.39 -1.63 6.71
CA ILE A 68 -24.38 -2.01 5.71
C ILE A 68 -24.05 -3.38 5.14
N GLY A 69 -25.03 -4.26 5.13
CA GLY A 69 -24.87 -5.62 4.60
C GLY A 69 -24.71 -5.65 3.09
N THR A 70 -23.90 -6.59 2.62
CA THR A 70 -23.75 -6.96 1.21
C THR A 70 -24.48 -8.28 0.92
N ASP A 71 -24.65 -8.64 -0.36
CA ASP A 71 -25.36 -9.88 -0.74
C ASP A 71 -24.39 -11.02 -1.07
N ALA A 72 -23.09 -10.73 -1.20
CA ALA A 72 -22.01 -11.70 -1.32
C ALA A 72 -20.79 -11.26 -0.49
N THR A 73 -19.61 -11.77 -0.82
CA THR A 73 -18.37 -11.42 -0.13
C THR A 73 -17.87 -10.05 -0.60
N ALA A 74 -17.77 -9.09 0.32
CA ALA A 74 -17.12 -7.82 0.12
C ALA A 74 -15.60 -8.00 0.14
N TYR A 75 -14.95 -7.91 -1.03
CA TYR A 75 -13.51 -8.14 -1.18
C TYR A 75 -12.68 -6.86 -1.11
N SER A 76 -13.20 -5.76 -1.67
CA SER A 76 -12.45 -4.52 -1.84
C SER A 76 -13.39 -3.33 -1.75
N VAL A 77 -12.87 -2.19 -1.31
CA VAL A 77 -13.60 -0.93 -1.20
C VAL A 77 -12.75 0.23 -1.72
N SER A 78 -13.36 1.15 -2.46
CA SER A 78 -12.75 2.41 -2.90
C SER A 78 -13.71 3.56 -2.65
N VAL A 79 -13.28 4.56 -1.90
CA VAL A 79 -14.11 5.69 -1.46
C VAL A 79 -13.73 6.96 -2.22
N VAL A 80 -14.69 7.53 -2.94
CA VAL A 80 -14.51 8.78 -3.69
C VAL A 80 -15.56 9.79 -3.26
N GLY A 81 -15.09 10.87 -2.64
CA GLY A 81 -15.97 11.90 -2.09
C GLY A 81 -16.82 11.34 -0.95
N SER A 82 -18.12 11.19 -1.19
CA SER A 82 -19.07 10.65 -0.20
C SER A 82 -19.64 9.28 -0.59
N ILE A 83 -19.06 8.62 -1.58
CA ILE A 83 -19.52 7.31 -2.06
C ILE A 83 -18.44 6.27 -1.82
N ALA A 84 -18.80 5.17 -1.16
CA ALA A 84 -18.01 3.96 -1.10
C ALA A 84 -18.47 2.99 -2.19
N TYR A 85 -17.53 2.56 -3.03
CA TYR A 85 -17.77 1.53 -4.03
C TYR A 85 -17.16 0.22 -3.55
N VAL A 86 -17.97 -0.84 -3.44
CA VAL A 86 -17.56 -2.13 -2.89
C VAL A 86 -17.60 -3.18 -3.99
N ALA A 87 -16.51 -3.91 -4.17
CA ALA A 87 -16.46 -5.14 -4.96
C ALA A 87 -17.09 -6.27 -4.13
N ASP A 88 -18.33 -6.63 -4.44
CA ASP A 88 -19.17 -7.57 -3.71
C ASP A 88 -19.24 -8.93 -4.43
N GLY A 89 -18.08 -9.45 -4.85
CA GLY A 89 -17.95 -10.76 -5.45
C GLY A 89 -18.95 -11.02 -6.58
N LEU A 90 -19.69 -12.12 -6.47
CA LEU A 90 -20.70 -12.56 -7.46
C LEU A 90 -21.94 -11.66 -7.56
N ALA A 91 -22.10 -10.67 -6.67
CA ALA A 91 -23.15 -9.66 -6.78
C ALA A 91 -22.69 -8.41 -7.56
N GLY A 92 -21.41 -8.39 -8.00
CA GLY A 92 -20.81 -7.30 -8.76
C GLY A 92 -20.37 -6.14 -7.87
N VAL A 93 -20.75 -4.91 -8.22
CA VAL A 93 -20.34 -3.69 -7.52
C VAL A 93 -21.52 -3.04 -6.79
N ARG A 94 -21.30 -2.60 -5.55
CA ARG A 94 -22.23 -1.73 -4.83
C ARG A 94 -21.73 -0.30 -4.80
N ALA A 95 -22.64 0.66 -4.97
CA ALA A 95 -22.40 2.06 -4.67
C ALA A 95 -23.19 2.46 -3.44
N ILE A 96 -22.51 2.95 -2.40
CA ILE A 96 -23.07 3.24 -1.09
C ILE A 96 -22.77 4.70 -0.74
N ASP A 97 -23.80 5.48 -0.43
CA ASP A 97 -23.64 6.81 0.15
C ASP A 97 -23.20 6.69 1.61
N VAL A 98 -22.04 7.27 1.91
CA VAL A 98 -21.40 7.29 3.23
C VAL A 98 -21.26 8.72 3.78
N ASN A 99 -22.01 9.69 3.24
CA ASN A 99 -21.99 11.07 3.73
C ASN A 99 -22.40 11.20 5.21
N ASP A 100 -23.31 10.33 5.67
CA ASP A 100 -23.54 10.08 7.10
C ASP A 100 -22.98 8.68 7.44
N PRO A 101 -21.78 8.58 8.02
CA PRO A 101 -21.13 7.29 8.29
C PRO A 101 -21.89 6.45 9.33
N THR A 102 -22.83 7.05 10.07
CA THR A 102 -23.68 6.32 11.03
C THR A 102 -24.93 5.72 10.42
N ASN A 103 -25.27 6.14 9.20
CA ASN A 103 -26.44 5.66 8.45
C ASN A 103 -26.12 5.58 6.95
N PRO A 104 -25.24 4.64 6.54
CA PRO A 104 -24.93 4.42 5.13
C PRO A 104 -26.16 4.00 4.33
N ILE A 105 -26.25 4.43 3.07
CA ILE A 105 -27.40 4.16 2.19
C ILE A 105 -26.92 3.52 0.90
N LEU A 106 -27.42 2.31 0.61
CA LEU A 106 -27.21 1.68 -0.70
C LEU A 106 -27.91 2.50 -1.80
N LEU A 107 -27.14 2.97 -2.78
CA LEU A 107 -27.64 3.70 -3.93
C LEU A 107 -27.96 2.77 -5.09
N SER A 108 -27.06 1.83 -5.36
CA SER A 108 -27.20 0.90 -6.48
C SER A 108 -26.39 -0.39 -6.28
N VAL A 109 -26.80 -1.43 -7.01
CA VAL A 109 -26.04 -2.66 -7.24
C VAL A 109 -25.88 -2.81 -8.75
N PHE A 110 -24.67 -3.08 -9.19
CA PHE A 110 -24.32 -3.26 -10.60
C PHE A 110 -23.71 -4.64 -10.80
N ASP A 111 -24.46 -5.51 -11.48
CA ASP A 111 -24.02 -6.87 -11.83
C ASP A 111 -22.90 -6.80 -12.87
N THR A 112 -21.70 -7.26 -12.51
CA THR A 112 -20.58 -7.43 -13.45
C THR A 112 -20.64 -8.82 -14.10
N PRO A 113 -19.99 -9.03 -15.27
CA PRO A 113 -20.00 -10.35 -15.92
C PRO A 113 -19.45 -11.50 -15.06
N GLY A 114 -18.50 -11.21 -14.18
CA GLY A 114 -17.77 -12.16 -13.34
C GLY A 114 -17.94 -11.91 -11.85
N GLU A 115 -16.87 -12.22 -11.10
CA GLU A 115 -16.79 -11.99 -9.66
C GLU A 115 -15.90 -10.78 -9.41
N ALA A 116 -16.50 -9.70 -8.88
CA ALA A 116 -15.79 -8.47 -8.57
C ALA A 116 -14.93 -8.66 -7.30
N VAL A 117 -13.60 -8.65 -7.45
CA VAL A 117 -12.66 -8.89 -6.35
C VAL A 117 -11.79 -7.70 -5.98
N ALA A 118 -11.54 -6.78 -6.91
CA ALA A 118 -10.84 -5.53 -6.63
C ALA A 118 -11.52 -4.37 -7.35
N ILE A 119 -11.53 -3.20 -6.73
CA ILE A 119 -12.11 -1.99 -7.32
C ILE A 119 -11.24 -0.77 -7.05
N VAL A 120 -11.01 0.04 -8.09
CA VAL A 120 -10.35 1.34 -7.99
C VAL A 120 -11.18 2.37 -8.74
N VAL A 121 -11.53 3.48 -8.10
CA VAL A 121 -12.32 4.54 -8.74
C VAL A 121 -11.46 5.77 -9.00
N VAL A 122 -11.35 6.17 -10.26
CA VAL A 122 -10.64 7.38 -10.69
C VAL A 122 -11.60 8.33 -11.39
N GLY A 123 -11.88 9.46 -10.74
CA GLY A 123 -12.83 10.44 -11.24
C GLY A 123 -14.25 9.86 -11.30
N THR A 124 -14.74 9.58 -12.50
CA THR A 124 -16.09 9.03 -12.74
C THR A 124 -16.06 7.60 -13.30
N VAL A 125 -14.90 6.94 -13.28
CA VAL A 125 -14.75 5.58 -13.81
C VAL A 125 -14.36 4.66 -12.67
N ALA A 126 -15.13 3.59 -12.47
CA ALA A 126 -14.75 2.47 -11.63
C ALA A 126 -14.11 1.39 -12.49
N TYR A 127 -12.89 1.00 -12.12
CA TYR A 127 -12.12 -0.10 -12.68
C TYR A 127 -12.26 -1.29 -11.75
N VAL A 128 -12.70 -2.43 -12.28
CA VAL A 128 -13.04 -3.61 -11.47
C VAL A 128 -12.31 -4.83 -12.01
N ALA A 129 -11.54 -5.50 -11.16
CA ALA A 129 -11.01 -6.82 -11.46
C ALA A 129 -12.16 -7.82 -11.24
N ASP A 130 -12.54 -8.49 -12.33
CA ASP A 130 -13.76 -9.30 -12.45
C ASP A 130 -13.39 -10.79 -12.67
N LEU A 131 -12.32 -11.24 -12.00
CA LEU A 131 -11.67 -12.55 -12.11
C LEU A 131 -11.53 -13.05 -13.55
N GLU A 132 -12.27 -14.09 -13.95
CA GLU A 132 -12.18 -14.74 -15.26
C GLU A 132 -12.58 -13.84 -16.43
N PHE A 133 -13.21 -12.70 -16.15
CA PHE A 133 -13.62 -11.72 -17.15
C PHE A 133 -12.67 -10.52 -17.26
N GLY A 134 -11.55 -10.54 -16.52
CA GLY A 134 -10.50 -9.54 -16.60
C GLY A 134 -10.91 -8.21 -15.96
N LEU A 135 -10.86 -7.13 -16.73
CA LEU A 135 -11.13 -5.77 -16.25
C LEU A 135 -12.47 -5.26 -16.78
N ALA A 136 -13.41 -4.94 -15.89
CA ALA A 136 -14.61 -4.18 -16.21
C ALA A 136 -14.40 -2.68 -15.93
N MET A 137 -14.90 -1.81 -16.81
CA MET A 137 -14.87 -0.37 -16.63
C MET A 137 -16.29 0.19 -16.65
N ILE A 138 -16.66 0.88 -15.58
CA ILE A 138 -18.04 1.31 -15.31
C ILE A 138 -18.07 2.82 -15.14
N ASP A 139 -18.98 3.48 -15.84
CA ASP A 139 -19.36 4.87 -15.57
C ASP A 139 -20.11 4.94 -14.26
N VAL A 140 -19.52 5.67 -13.30
CA VAL A 140 -20.11 5.92 -11.98
C VAL A 140 -20.35 7.41 -11.74
N SER A 141 -20.46 8.21 -12.81
CA SER A 141 -20.79 9.64 -12.72
C SER A 141 -22.16 9.89 -12.07
N ASP A 142 -23.10 8.96 -12.21
CA ASP A 142 -24.29 8.84 -11.39
C ASP A 142 -24.24 7.52 -10.58
N PRO A 143 -23.84 7.56 -9.29
CA PRO A 143 -23.69 6.34 -8.48
C PRO A 143 -25.01 5.59 -8.25
N ALA A 144 -26.17 6.20 -8.51
CA ALA A 144 -27.46 5.52 -8.46
C ALA A 144 -27.80 4.79 -9.77
N ASN A 145 -27.13 5.11 -10.88
CA ASN A 145 -27.39 4.53 -12.20
C ASN A 145 -26.07 4.24 -12.96
N PRO A 146 -25.21 3.34 -12.44
CA PRO A 146 -23.96 2.99 -13.10
C PRO A 146 -24.18 2.32 -14.47
N VAL A 147 -23.24 2.53 -15.40
CA VAL A 147 -23.31 2.00 -16.77
C VAL A 147 -21.97 1.39 -17.17
N LEU A 148 -21.97 0.15 -17.67
CA LEU A 148 -20.75 -0.47 -18.22
C LEU A 148 -20.27 0.30 -19.46
N PHE A 149 -19.03 0.78 -19.44
CA PHE A 149 -18.35 1.26 -20.64
C PHE A 149 -17.92 0.08 -21.52
N GLY A 150 -17.19 -0.86 -20.92
CA GLY A 150 -16.59 -1.97 -21.63
C GLY A 150 -15.87 -2.94 -20.69
N VAL A 151 -15.39 -4.03 -21.29
CA VAL A 151 -14.62 -5.08 -20.61
C VAL A 151 -13.36 -5.35 -21.42
N TYR A 152 -12.24 -5.54 -20.72
CA TYR A 152 -11.01 -6.10 -21.27
C TYR A 152 -10.80 -7.49 -20.69
N ASN A 153 -10.95 -8.52 -21.51
CA ASN A 153 -10.65 -9.90 -21.09
C ASN A 153 -9.12 -10.10 -21.08
N SER A 154 -8.52 -10.08 -19.89
CA SER A 154 -7.13 -10.48 -19.68
C SER A 154 -6.98 -12.02 -19.82
N PRO A 155 -5.76 -12.53 -20.10
CA PRO A 155 -5.55 -13.97 -20.25
C PRO A 155 -5.68 -14.78 -18.95
N GLY A 156 -5.43 -14.17 -17.80
CA GLY A 156 -5.41 -14.80 -16.49
C GLY A 156 -6.64 -14.53 -15.64
N LEU A 157 -6.42 -14.52 -14.32
CA LEU A 157 -7.43 -14.18 -13.31
C LEU A 157 -7.08 -12.80 -12.77
N ALA A 158 -7.84 -11.77 -13.16
CA ALA A 158 -7.62 -10.43 -12.65
C ALA A 158 -7.95 -10.39 -11.15
N ALA A 159 -6.93 -10.15 -10.33
CA ALA A 159 -7.02 -10.23 -8.87
C ALA A 159 -6.83 -8.85 -8.19
N GLY A 160 -6.05 -7.96 -8.79
CA GLY A 160 -5.78 -6.63 -8.24
C GLY A 160 -5.50 -5.60 -9.31
N LEU A 161 -5.63 -4.33 -8.94
CA LEU A 161 -5.57 -3.20 -9.85
C LEU A 161 -4.75 -2.05 -9.27
N SER A 162 -3.99 -1.38 -10.12
CA SER A 162 -3.47 -0.02 -9.86
C SER A 162 -3.77 0.86 -11.08
N VAL A 163 -4.22 2.09 -10.84
CA VAL A 163 -4.61 3.01 -11.92
C VAL A 163 -3.84 4.32 -11.82
N VAL A 164 -3.11 4.71 -12.87
CA VAL A 164 -2.36 5.97 -12.95
C VAL A 164 -2.75 6.70 -14.23
N GLY A 165 -3.50 7.79 -14.09
CA GLY A 165 -4.04 8.51 -15.25
C GLY A 165 -5.01 7.61 -16.02
N THR A 166 -4.68 7.28 -17.27
CA THR A 166 -5.46 6.34 -18.09
C THR A 166 -4.87 4.92 -18.12
N THR A 167 -3.68 4.71 -17.53
CA THR A 167 -3.02 3.41 -17.51
C THR A 167 -3.55 2.57 -16.35
N VAL A 168 -3.98 1.36 -16.66
CA VAL A 168 -4.43 0.35 -15.70
C VAL A 168 -3.42 -0.79 -15.68
N TYR A 169 -2.89 -1.08 -14.50
CA TYR A 169 -2.06 -2.24 -14.23
C TYR A 169 -2.93 -3.30 -13.57
N ILE A 170 -2.88 -4.53 -14.08
CA ILE A 170 -3.71 -5.65 -13.65
C ILE A 170 -2.80 -6.76 -13.15
N GLY A 171 -3.01 -7.20 -11.91
CA GLY A 171 -2.42 -8.43 -11.38
C GLY A 171 -3.25 -9.58 -11.94
N ASP A 172 -2.71 -10.31 -12.90
CA ASP A 172 -3.45 -11.28 -13.71
C ASP A 172 -3.19 -12.72 -13.24
N GLY A 173 -2.94 -12.88 -11.94
CA GLY A 173 -2.68 -14.15 -11.30
C GLY A 173 -1.42 -14.84 -11.85
N ALA A 174 -1.58 -16.06 -12.34
CA ALA A 174 -0.48 -16.87 -12.86
C ALA A 174 0.05 -16.43 -14.23
N GLU A 175 -0.61 -15.48 -14.90
CA GLU A 175 -0.12 -14.87 -16.16
C GLU A 175 0.73 -13.61 -15.90
N GLY A 176 0.94 -13.26 -14.62
CA GLY A 176 1.77 -12.15 -14.18
C GLY A 176 1.06 -10.80 -14.20
N ILE A 177 1.61 -9.82 -14.92
CA ILE A 177 1.05 -8.46 -15.02
C ILE A 177 0.59 -8.14 -16.44
N VAL A 178 -0.52 -7.42 -16.53
CA VAL A 178 -1.05 -6.86 -17.78
C VAL A 178 -1.21 -5.35 -17.63
N ILE A 179 -0.80 -4.60 -18.66
CA ILE A 179 -0.81 -3.14 -18.66
C ILE A 179 -1.69 -2.66 -19.82
N VAL A 180 -2.71 -1.88 -19.52
CA VAL A 180 -3.75 -1.46 -20.46
C VAL A 180 -3.88 0.06 -20.44
N ASP A 181 -4.02 0.68 -21.61
CA ASP A 181 -4.50 2.05 -21.75
C ASP A 181 -6.02 2.05 -21.83
N ALA A 182 -6.64 2.73 -20.87
CA ALA A 182 -8.08 2.90 -20.75
C ALA A 182 -8.52 4.34 -21.05
N ILE A 183 -7.80 5.07 -21.91
CA ILE A 183 -8.19 6.42 -22.34
C ILE A 183 -9.59 6.47 -22.96
N ASP A 184 -9.98 5.42 -23.67
CA ASP A 184 -11.36 5.11 -24.03
C ASP A 184 -11.79 3.86 -23.26
N PRO A 185 -12.48 4.01 -22.10
CA PRO A 185 -12.90 2.87 -21.28
C PRO A 185 -13.83 1.89 -22.01
N ALA A 186 -14.46 2.29 -23.12
CA ALA A 186 -15.26 1.39 -23.94
C ALA A 186 -14.40 0.51 -24.87
N ASN A 187 -13.17 0.93 -25.17
CA ASN A 187 -12.24 0.26 -26.10
C ASN A 187 -10.80 0.28 -25.53
N PRO A 188 -10.54 -0.43 -24.42
CA PRO A 188 -9.23 -0.51 -23.79
C PRO A 188 -8.19 -1.15 -24.72
N VAL A 189 -6.94 -0.70 -24.63
CA VAL A 189 -5.83 -1.15 -25.49
C VAL A 189 -4.70 -1.74 -24.66
N LEU A 190 -4.27 -2.96 -24.97
CA LEU A 190 -3.07 -3.56 -24.38
C LEU A 190 -1.83 -2.73 -24.71
N LEU A 191 -1.11 -2.28 -23.67
CA LEU A 191 0.20 -1.64 -23.81
C LEU A 191 1.33 -2.67 -23.71
N GLY A 192 1.24 -3.59 -22.75
CA GLY A 192 2.21 -4.65 -22.56
C GLY A 192 1.80 -5.65 -21.49
N ALA A 193 2.59 -6.71 -21.35
CA ALA A 193 2.39 -7.76 -20.36
C ALA A 193 3.73 -8.38 -19.97
N MET A 194 3.81 -8.95 -18.78
CA MET A 194 5.00 -9.64 -18.29
C MET A 194 4.60 -10.81 -17.40
N ASP A 195 5.08 -11.99 -17.77
CA ASP A 195 5.01 -13.18 -16.94
C ASP A 195 5.87 -12.99 -15.68
N THR A 196 5.30 -13.25 -14.50
CA THR A 196 6.01 -13.20 -13.21
C THR A 196 6.19 -14.62 -12.66
N PRO A 197 7.21 -14.86 -11.81
CA PRO A 197 7.44 -16.20 -11.27
C PRO A 197 6.30 -16.78 -10.43
N GLY A 198 5.50 -15.94 -9.78
CA GLY A 198 4.46 -16.31 -8.84
C GLY A 198 3.04 -16.02 -9.33
N PHE A 199 2.14 -15.83 -8.37
CA PHE A 199 0.77 -15.39 -8.61
C PHE A 199 0.70 -13.90 -8.28
N SER A 200 0.51 -13.06 -9.29
CA SER A 200 0.38 -11.62 -9.17
C SER A 200 -1.03 -11.27 -8.67
N SER A 201 -1.14 -10.86 -7.39
CA SER A 201 -2.41 -10.47 -6.77
C SER A 201 -2.59 -8.95 -6.78
N GLU A 202 -1.90 -8.25 -5.88
CA GLU A 202 -2.00 -6.80 -5.69
C GLU A 202 -0.86 -6.05 -6.37
N LEU A 203 -1.16 -4.83 -6.79
CA LEU A 203 -0.25 -3.95 -7.49
C LEU A 203 -0.38 -2.53 -6.97
N ILE A 204 0.74 -1.82 -6.82
CA ILE A 204 0.75 -0.37 -6.54
C ILE A 204 1.74 0.32 -7.47
N ALA A 205 1.30 1.30 -8.23
CA ALA A 205 2.16 2.08 -9.12
C ALA A 205 2.54 3.43 -8.48
N VAL A 206 3.84 3.68 -8.32
CA VAL A 206 4.39 4.95 -7.83
C VAL A 206 5.45 5.46 -8.81
N GLY A 207 5.15 6.56 -9.48
CA GLY A 207 6.02 7.10 -10.53
C GLY A 207 6.18 6.10 -11.68
N THR A 208 7.41 5.64 -11.92
CA THR A 208 7.72 4.62 -12.94
C THR A 208 7.86 3.21 -12.38
N ASN A 209 7.69 3.04 -11.06
CA ASN A 209 7.81 1.74 -10.40
C ASN A 209 6.43 1.15 -10.17
N LEU A 210 6.28 -0.13 -10.49
CA LEU A 210 5.15 -0.96 -10.14
C LEU A 210 5.59 -1.99 -9.10
N PHE A 211 4.99 -1.93 -7.92
CA PHE A 211 5.18 -2.87 -6.82
C PHE A 211 4.18 -4.00 -6.97
N VAL A 212 4.65 -5.24 -6.97
CA VAL A 212 3.82 -6.43 -7.28
C VAL A 212 3.88 -7.45 -6.18
N ALA A 213 2.72 -7.83 -5.67
CA ALA A 213 2.56 -8.97 -4.79
C ALA A 213 2.58 -10.26 -5.61
N ASP A 214 3.76 -10.87 -5.74
CA ASP A 214 3.98 -12.05 -6.57
C ASP A 214 4.09 -13.31 -5.70
N PHE A 215 3.04 -13.56 -4.92
CA PHE A 215 2.87 -14.69 -3.99
C PHE A 215 3.90 -14.79 -2.85
N LEU A 216 5.18 -15.09 -3.11
CA LEU A 216 6.25 -15.23 -2.08
C LEU A 216 7.31 -14.13 -2.18
N SER A 217 7.03 -13.09 -2.95
CA SER A 217 7.94 -11.96 -3.12
C SER A 217 7.20 -10.68 -3.45
N LEU A 218 7.78 -9.57 -2.99
CA LEU A 218 7.53 -8.27 -3.57
C LEU A 218 8.47 -8.08 -4.76
N LEU A 219 7.92 -7.91 -5.96
CA LEU A 219 8.68 -7.48 -7.13
C LEU A 219 8.58 -5.96 -7.28
N ILE A 220 9.67 -5.34 -7.73
CA ILE A 220 9.69 -3.95 -8.16
C ILE A 220 9.98 -3.96 -9.66
N VAL A 221 9.04 -3.42 -10.43
CA VAL A 221 9.05 -3.46 -11.89
C VAL A 221 9.10 -2.04 -12.44
N ASP A 222 10.11 -1.74 -13.24
CA ASP A 222 10.15 -0.50 -14.03
C ASP A 222 9.14 -0.61 -15.18
N VAL A 223 8.17 0.30 -15.17
CA VAL A 223 7.11 0.44 -16.18
C VAL A 223 7.19 1.76 -16.92
N SER A 224 8.38 2.39 -16.97
CA SER A 224 8.63 3.61 -17.73
C SER A 224 8.36 3.45 -19.24
N ASP A 225 8.60 2.25 -19.78
CA ASP A 225 8.04 1.78 -21.04
C ASP A 225 7.04 0.65 -20.76
N PRO A 226 5.72 0.92 -20.80
CA PRO A 226 4.71 -0.09 -20.50
C PRO A 226 4.65 -1.24 -21.51
N ALA A 227 5.28 -1.10 -22.69
CA ALA A 227 5.40 -2.19 -23.65
C ALA A 227 6.56 -3.14 -23.31
N LEU A 228 7.48 -2.72 -22.44
CA LEU A 228 8.70 -3.45 -22.06
C LEU A 228 8.96 -3.32 -20.54
N PRO A 229 8.04 -3.79 -19.68
CA PRO A 229 8.25 -3.83 -18.23
C PRO A 229 9.47 -4.68 -17.87
N VAL A 230 10.24 -4.23 -16.85
CA VAL A 230 11.47 -4.92 -16.41
C VAL A 230 11.51 -4.99 -14.89
N VAL A 231 11.71 -6.19 -14.34
CA VAL A 231 11.98 -6.36 -12.89
C VAL A 231 13.32 -5.70 -12.55
N THR A 232 13.29 -4.67 -11.69
CA THR A 232 14.48 -3.98 -11.17
C THR A 232 14.92 -4.53 -9.83
N GLY A 233 13.97 -4.97 -9.00
CA GLY A 233 14.23 -5.45 -7.65
C GLY A 233 13.30 -6.57 -7.24
N THR A 234 13.73 -7.35 -6.26
CA THR A 234 12.95 -8.44 -5.68
C THR A 234 13.35 -8.62 -4.24
N ILE A 235 12.38 -8.78 -3.36
CA ILE A 235 12.60 -9.22 -1.99
C ILE A 235 11.63 -10.35 -1.67
N ALA A 236 12.19 -11.48 -1.26
CA ALA A 236 11.41 -12.64 -0.87
C ALA A 236 10.79 -12.43 0.51
N THR A 237 9.56 -12.86 0.66
CA THR A 237 8.86 -12.90 1.95
C THR A 237 8.55 -14.36 2.32
N PRO A 238 8.58 -14.72 3.61
CA PRO A 238 8.29 -16.08 4.07
C PRO A 238 6.79 -16.43 4.05
N GLY A 239 5.90 -15.43 4.02
CA GLY A 239 4.45 -15.63 3.91
C GLY A 239 3.94 -15.43 2.49
N GLN A 240 2.61 -15.47 2.37
CA GLN A 240 1.92 -15.17 1.11
C GLN A 240 1.66 -13.67 1.07
N LEU A 241 2.37 -12.94 0.21
CA LEU A 241 2.13 -11.52 0.03
C LEU A 241 0.73 -11.32 -0.57
N GLN A 242 -0.11 -10.58 0.13
CA GLN A 242 -1.48 -10.28 -0.30
C GLN A 242 -1.65 -8.79 -0.56
N ALA A 243 -1.11 -7.95 0.33
CA ALA A 243 -1.35 -6.51 0.36
C ALA A 243 -0.09 -5.68 0.21
N ILE A 244 -0.20 -4.50 -0.40
CA ILE A 244 0.88 -3.52 -0.55
C ILE A 244 0.32 -2.11 -0.40
N ASP A 245 0.93 -1.30 0.45
CA ASP A 245 0.82 0.16 0.37
C ASP A 245 2.21 0.78 0.33
N VAL A 246 2.38 1.88 -0.40
CA VAL A 246 3.68 2.52 -0.60
C VAL A 246 3.58 4.01 -0.30
N VAL A 247 4.26 4.44 0.77
CA VAL A 247 4.30 5.82 1.21
C VAL A 247 5.75 6.27 1.32
N ASP A 248 6.10 7.37 0.65
CA ASP A 248 7.41 8.03 0.74
C ASP A 248 8.63 7.10 0.54
N GLY A 249 8.52 6.13 -0.37
CA GLY A 249 9.59 5.18 -0.67
C GLY A 249 9.68 4.00 0.30
N ILE A 250 8.70 3.84 1.19
CA ILE A 250 8.56 2.68 2.07
C ILE A 250 7.32 1.88 1.64
N ALA A 251 7.51 0.59 1.37
CA ALA A 251 6.45 -0.37 1.14
C ALA A 251 6.06 -1.08 2.44
N TYR A 252 4.78 -1.04 2.77
CA TYR A 252 4.15 -1.77 3.85
C TYR A 252 3.40 -2.93 3.22
N VAL A 253 3.76 -4.16 3.56
CA VAL A 253 3.22 -5.34 2.88
C VAL A 253 2.58 -6.30 3.86
N GLY A 254 1.38 -6.77 3.52
CA GLY A 254 0.71 -7.85 4.20
C GLY A 254 1.26 -9.19 3.72
N ASP A 255 2.00 -9.88 4.59
CA ASP A 255 2.70 -11.15 4.30
C ASP A 255 1.89 -12.36 4.81
N GLY A 256 0.55 -12.27 4.69
CA GLY A 256 -0.39 -13.29 5.14
C GLY A 256 -0.15 -13.69 6.60
N GLY A 257 -0.02 -15.00 6.85
CA GLY A 257 0.22 -15.56 8.20
C GLY A 257 1.55 -15.20 8.85
N SER A 258 2.41 -14.43 8.17
CA SER A 258 3.65 -13.88 8.76
C SER A 258 3.47 -12.45 9.29
N GLY A 259 2.26 -11.88 9.20
CA GLY A 259 1.95 -10.51 9.60
C GLY A 259 2.36 -9.48 8.55
N MET A 260 2.91 -8.34 8.98
CA MET A 260 3.30 -7.23 8.10
C MET A 260 4.81 -7.06 8.04
N ARG A 261 5.31 -6.59 6.89
CA ARG A 261 6.69 -6.14 6.72
C ARG A 261 6.74 -4.68 6.31
N VAL A 262 7.76 -4.00 6.79
CA VAL A 262 8.11 -2.64 6.36
C VAL A 262 9.40 -2.73 5.57
N ILE A 263 9.35 -2.35 4.31
CA ILE A 263 10.42 -2.56 3.33
C ILE A 263 10.73 -1.20 2.73
N ASP A 264 11.98 -0.79 2.80
CA ASP A 264 12.45 0.34 2.02
C ASP A 264 12.58 -0.06 0.56
N VAL A 265 11.96 0.74 -0.29
CA VAL A 265 11.92 0.59 -1.75
C VAL A 265 12.36 1.86 -2.48
N SER A 266 12.99 2.79 -1.76
CA SER A 266 13.47 4.06 -2.30
C SER A 266 14.56 3.89 -3.36
N GLU A 267 15.34 2.80 -3.25
CA GLU A 267 16.25 2.30 -4.28
C GLU A 267 15.67 1.02 -4.91
N PRO A 268 14.93 1.12 -6.04
CA PRO A 268 14.17 0.01 -6.62
C PRO A 268 14.98 -1.24 -6.95
N THR A 269 16.30 -1.12 -7.10
CA THR A 269 17.19 -2.25 -7.39
C THR A 269 17.65 -3.01 -6.16
N MET A 270 17.38 -2.47 -4.97
CA MET A 270 17.89 -2.99 -3.72
C MET A 270 16.89 -2.73 -2.58
N PRO A 271 15.72 -3.37 -2.63
CA PRO A 271 14.77 -3.30 -1.52
C PRO A 271 15.37 -3.87 -0.23
N THR A 272 15.14 -3.20 0.89
CA THR A 272 15.69 -3.60 2.20
C THR A 272 14.59 -3.74 3.25
N LEU A 273 14.66 -4.79 4.07
CA LEU A 273 13.69 -4.99 5.16
C LEU A 273 14.06 -4.08 6.34
N LEU A 274 13.14 -3.20 6.74
CA LEU A 274 13.31 -2.27 7.86
C LEU A 274 12.66 -2.76 9.15
N GLY A 275 11.54 -3.48 9.04
CA GLY A 275 10.72 -3.85 10.20
C GLY A 275 9.79 -5.02 9.92
N VAL A 276 9.38 -5.70 10.99
CA VAL A 276 8.43 -6.82 10.94
C VAL A 276 7.45 -6.69 12.09
N PHE A 277 6.16 -6.81 11.78
CA PHE A 277 5.09 -7.02 12.74
C PHE A 277 4.60 -8.45 12.60
N ASN A 278 4.77 -9.28 13.62
CA ASN A 278 4.34 -10.69 13.55
C ASN A 278 2.93 -10.83 14.13
N GLU A 279 2.00 -11.34 13.32
CA GLU A 279 0.66 -11.73 13.75
C GLU A 279 0.47 -13.24 13.57
N PRO A 280 0.85 -14.05 14.58
CA PRO A 280 0.89 -15.51 14.45
C PRO A 280 -0.47 -16.20 14.22
N GLU A 281 -1.57 -15.45 14.19
CA GLU A 281 -2.94 -15.95 13.98
C GLU A 281 -3.76 -15.06 13.02
N GLY A 282 -3.13 -14.05 12.41
CA GLY A 282 -3.76 -13.09 11.50
C GLY A 282 -3.35 -13.29 10.05
N GLY A 283 -4.15 -12.79 9.12
CA GLY A 283 -3.80 -12.67 7.71
C GLY A 283 -4.07 -11.25 7.26
N ALA A 284 -3.01 -10.47 7.03
CA ALA A 284 -3.14 -9.13 6.48
C ALA A 284 -3.54 -9.22 5.00
N PHE A 285 -4.84 -9.02 4.72
CA PHE A 285 -5.41 -9.13 3.37
C PHE A 285 -5.37 -7.81 2.60
N ASP A 286 -5.42 -6.69 3.33
CA ASP A 286 -5.26 -5.35 2.77
C ASP A 286 -4.66 -4.43 3.83
N ILE A 287 -3.99 -3.37 3.37
CA ILE A 287 -3.28 -2.40 4.21
C ILE A 287 -3.47 -0.99 3.66
N ALA A 288 -3.79 -0.06 4.56
CA ALA A 288 -3.80 1.37 4.26
C ALA A 288 -2.93 2.11 5.25
N VAL A 289 -2.05 3.00 4.77
CA VAL A 289 -1.13 3.77 5.61
C VAL A 289 -1.45 5.26 5.52
N VAL A 290 -1.72 5.87 6.67
CA VAL A 290 -1.99 7.31 6.79
C VAL A 290 -1.02 7.91 7.80
N GLY A 291 -0.06 8.69 7.29
CA GLY A 291 1.01 9.25 8.12
C GLY A 291 1.88 8.15 8.70
N SER A 292 1.97 8.06 10.03
CA SER A 292 2.75 7.04 10.74
C SER A 292 1.90 5.86 11.23
N VAL A 293 0.68 5.70 10.73
CA VAL A 293 -0.24 4.65 11.18
C VAL A 293 -0.62 3.76 10.00
N ALA A 294 -0.44 2.46 10.17
CA ALA A 294 -0.94 1.44 9.25
C ALA A 294 -2.21 0.81 9.80
N TYR A 295 -3.20 0.62 8.92
CA TYR A 295 -4.48 0.00 9.18
C TYR A 295 -4.56 -1.29 8.37
N LEU A 296 -4.69 -2.42 9.06
CA LEU A 296 -4.72 -3.73 8.42
C LEU A 296 -6.14 -4.29 8.49
N ALA A 297 -6.65 -4.74 7.33
CA ALA A 297 -7.74 -5.68 7.28
C ALA A 297 -7.18 -7.08 7.58
N ASP A 298 -7.43 -7.55 8.80
CA ASP A 298 -7.00 -8.86 9.27
C ASP A 298 -8.20 -9.82 9.37
N ASN A 299 -8.10 -10.91 8.63
CA ASN A 299 -9.04 -12.02 8.59
C ASN A 299 -9.69 -12.37 9.94
N ASN A 300 -8.91 -12.53 11.02
CA ASN A 300 -9.43 -13.01 12.30
C ASN A 300 -9.59 -11.92 13.37
N HIS A 301 -9.08 -10.73 13.13
CA HIS A 301 -9.07 -9.63 14.11
C HIS A 301 -9.82 -8.39 13.64
N GLY A 302 -10.35 -8.41 12.41
CA GLY A 302 -11.07 -7.30 11.81
C GLY A 302 -10.13 -6.19 11.36
N LEU A 303 -10.10 -5.11 12.12
CA LEU A 303 -9.18 -3.99 11.90
C LEU A 303 -8.05 -4.02 12.94
N THR A 304 -6.80 -4.16 12.51
CA THR A 304 -5.62 -3.94 13.36
C THR A 304 -5.01 -2.57 13.05
N VAL A 305 -4.68 -1.79 14.10
CA VAL A 305 -4.05 -0.47 13.97
C VAL A 305 -2.62 -0.52 14.52
N ILE A 306 -1.65 -0.13 13.69
CA ILE A 306 -0.23 -0.30 13.94
C ILE A 306 0.48 1.05 13.81
N ASP A 307 1.28 1.40 14.82
CA ASP A 307 2.26 2.47 14.70
C ASP A 307 3.42 1.98 13.86
N VAL A 308 3.70 2.69 12.78
CA VAL A 308 4.78 2.41 11.84
C VAL A 308 5.75 3.59 11.73
N GLN A 309 5.82 4.42 12.78
CA GLN A 309 6.78 5.49 12.85
C GLN A 309 8.20 4.98 12.62
N ALA A 310 8.87 5.56 11.63
CA ALA A 310 10.23 5.24 11.31
C ALA A 310 11.20 5.77 12.37
N ASP A 311 12.14 4.92 12.77
CA ASP A 311 13.24 5.31 13.63
C ASP A 311 14.31 6.00 12.75
N VAL A 312 14.30 7.33 12.76
CA VAL A 312 15.25 8.15 12.00
C VAL A 312 16.50 8.38 12.83
N CYS A 313 17.66 8.00 12.30
CA CYS A 313 18.93 8.31 12.95
C CYS A 313 19.48 9.66 12.47
N VAL A 314 19.18 10.72 13.20
CA VAL A 314 19.69 12.08 12.89
C VAL A 314 21.22 12.21 12.94
N ALA A 315 21.91 11.24 13.54
CA ALA A 315 23.37 11.20 13.58
C ALA A 315 24.00 10.41 12.42
N ASP A 316 23.21 9.66 11.66
CA ASP A 316 23.64 9.00 10.43
C ASP A 316 23.50 9.99 9.29
N MET A 317 24.59 10.71 9.03
CA MET A 317 24.59 11.89 8.16
C MET A 317 24.81 11.54 6.70
N ASN A 318 25.26 10.31 6.43
CA ASN A 318 25.43 9.81 5.07
C ASN A 318 24.39 8.73 4.71
N GLY A 319 23.52 8.33 5.65
CA GLY A 319 22.45 7.36 5.44
C GLY A 319 23.00 5.96 5.19
N ASP A 320 24.09 5.58 5.85
CA ASP A 320 24.71 4.26 5.68
C ASP A 320 24.39 3.27 6.82
N CYS A 321 23.67 3.70 7.85
CA CYS A 321 23.20 2.94 9.01
C CYS A 321 24.36 2.53 9.94
N PHE A 322 25.56 3.06 9.71
CA PHE A 322 26.74 2.81 10.51
C PHE A 322 27.32 4.12 11.04
N LEU A 323 26.99 4.46 12.28
CA LEU A 323 27.63 5.59 12.96
C LEU A 323 29.15 5.42 13.03
N ASN A 324 29.85 6.22 12.21
CA ASN A 324 31.28 6.14 12.06
C ASN A 324 31.88 7.53 11.78
N PHE A 325 33.16 7.54 11.41
CA PHE A 325 33.88 8.79 11.15
C PHE A 325 33.30 9.60 9.97
N PHE A 326 32.70 8.92 8.98
CA PHE A 326 32.11 9.56 7.81
C PHE A 326 30.89 10.40 8.17
N ASP A 327 30.08 10.01 9.16
CA ASP A 327 28.96 10.83 9.64
C ASP A 327 29.43 12.11 10.29
N VAL A 328 30.43 12.00 11.17
CA VAL A 328 31.04 13.16 11.82
C VAL A 328 31.62 14.09 10.75
N SER A 329 32.27 13.54 9.73
CA SER A 329 32.81 14.32 8.62
C SER A 329 31.71 15.00 7.79
N ALA A 330 30.59 14.32 7.55
CA ALA A 330 29.45 14.86 6.82
C ALA A 330 28.75 15.97 7.60
N PHE A 331 28.48 15.76 8.91
CA PHE A 331 27.97 16.79 9.81
C PHE A 331 28.86 18.04 9.82
N LEU A 332 30.17 17.87 10.01
CA LEU A 332 31.10 19.01 10.03
C LEU A 332 31.12 19.78 8.70
N SER A 333 30.97 19.06 7.57
CA SER A 333 30.90 19.68 6.25
C SER A 333 29.62 20.50 6.08
N ALA A 334 28.47 19.92 6.43
CA ALA A 334 27.16 20.57 6.39
C ALA A 334 27.10 21.79 7.33
N PHE A 335 27.61 21.65 8.55
CA PHE A 335 27.65 22.72 9.56
C PHE A 335 28.54 23.89 9.10
N ALA A 336 29.68 23.59 8.47
CA ALA A 336 30.57 24.62 7.91
C ALA A 336 29.94 25.41 6.76
N THR A 337 29.00 24.80 6.02
CA THR A 337 28.26 25.44 4.93
C THR A 337 26.91 26.00 5.33
N MET A 338 26.51 25.88 6.60
CA MET A 338 25.17 26.24 7.10
C MET A 338 24.07 25.55 6.29
N ASP A 339 24.29 24.28 5.93
CA ASP A 339 23.31 23.44 5.26
C ASP A 339 22.26 22.97 6.28
N LEU A 340 20.97 22.94 5.90
CA LEU A 340 19.86 22.56 6.77
C LEU A 340 20.03 21.15 7.38
N ALA A 341 20.78 20.25 6.73
CA ALA A 341 21.10 18.94 7.30
C ALA A 341 21.90 19.03 8.62
N ALA A 342 22.54 20.16 8.91
CA ALA A 342 23.25 20.40 10.15
C ALA A 342 22.41 21.12 11.22
N ASP A 343 21.15 21.45 10.95
CA ASP A 343 20.18 22.00 11.92
C ASP A 343 19.47 20.85 12.66
N ILE A 344 20.22 20.17 13.52
CA ILE A 344 19.79 18.89 14.13
C ILE A 344 18.64 19.10 15.12
N ASN A 345 18.52 20.29 15.72
CA ASN A 345 17.42 20.61 16.62
C ASN A 345 16.23 21.30 15.92
N GLY A 346 16.36 21.61 14.62
CA GLY A 346 15.32 22.19 13.77
C GLY A 346 14.91 23.61 14.15
N ASP A 347 15.79 24.39 14.80
CA ASP A 347 15.48 25.75 15.24
C ASP A 347 15.82 26.83 14.21
N GLY A 348 16.44 26.43 13.09
CA GLY A 348 16.86 27.31 12.00
C GLY A 348 18.16 28.07 12.27
N VAL A 349 18.88 27.76 13.35
CA VAL A 349 20.09 28.49 13.80
C VAL A 349 21.26 27.53 14.03
N PHE A 350 22.17 27.45 13.06
CA PHE A 350 23.39 26.64 13.14
C PHE A 350 24.34 27.10 14.26
N ASN A 351 24.34 26.40 15.39
CA ASN A 351 25.11 26.77 16.56
C ASN A 351 25.57 25.56 17.40
N PHE A 352 26.06 25.83 18.61
CA PHE A 352 26.55 24.79 19.53
C PHE A 352 25.48 23.73 19.88
N PHE A 353 24.20 24.09 19.89
CA PHE A 353 23.10 23.19 20.21
C PHE A 353 22.94 22.09 19.16
N ASP A 354 23.16 22.37 17.87
CA ASP A 354 23.19 21.33 16.82
C ASP A 354 24.34 20.36 17.00
N VAL A 355 25.54 20.90 17.27
CA VAL A 355 26.73 20.06 17.53
C VAL A 355 26.48 19.18 18.75
N SER A 356 25.89 19.74 19.81
CA SER A 356 25.55 18.99 21.02
C SER A 356 24.49 17.92 20.77
N ALA A 357 23.47 18.23 19.96
CA ALA A 357 22.41 17.28 19.59
C ALA A 357 22.97 16.13 18.74
N PHE A 358 23.76 16.45 17.71
CA PHE A 358 24.48 15.47 16.88
C PHE A 358 25.35 14.54 17.75
N LEU A 359 26.21 15.10 18.61
CA LEU A 359 27.10 14.29 19.46
C LEU A 359 26.32 13.44 20.47
N SER A 360 25.17 13.91 20.94
CA SER A 360 24.31 13.15 21.85
C SER A 360 23.69 11.96 21.12
N ALA A 361 23.15 12.17 19.92
CA ALA A 361 22.60 11.11 19.08
C ALA A 361 23.70 10.11 18.65
N PHE A 362 24.84 10.61 18.16
CA PHE A 362 25.98 9.78 17.76
C PHE A 362 26.53 8.94 18.93
N GLY A 363 26.61 9.53 20.12
CA GLY A 363 27.12 8.87 21.33
C GLY A 363 26.14 7.87 21.95
N ALA A 364 24.83 8.07 21.77
CA ALA A 364 23.81 7.11 22.20
C ALA A 364 23.77 5.86 21.31
N GLY A 365 24.23 5.98 20.07
CA GLY A 365 23.94 5.02 19.01
C GLY A 365 22.63 5.37 18.31
N CYS A 366 22.51 5.02 17.03
CA CYS A 366 21.20 5.01 16.37
C CYS A 366 20.30 3.96 17.05
N PRO A 367 18.97 4.17 17.10
CA PRO A 367 18.01 3.12 17.43
C PRO A 367 18.23 1.84 16.60
#